data_AF-A0A4D9EM95-F1
#
_entry.id   AF-A0A4D9EM95-F1
#
_cell.length_a   1.000
_cell.length_b   1.000
_cell.length_c   1.000
_cell.angle_alpha   90.00
_cell.angle_beta   90.00
_cell.angle_gamma   90.00
#
_symmetry.space_group_name_H-M   'P 1'
#
loop_
_entity.id
_entity.type
_entity.pdbx_description
1 polymer ?
#
loop_
_entity_poly.entity_id
_entity_poly.type
_entity_poly.pdbx_seq_one_letter_code
_entity_poly.pdbx_strand_id
1 'polypeptide(L)'
;MAGQGGSSAAPQRGSGRGVVISDDWPGYSLDLFTYPQHYYGDLEYVLIPHGIIVDRTECLAKDIMQDIGDNNIVVLCVLKGGYKFCADLVEHIKTLSRNSERSISMKVDFVRLKSYHGTLQLSLHFHQLYPSLCSTVQIQ
;
A
#
# COMPACT_ATOMS: atom_id res chain seq x y z
N MET A 1 6.14 -32.05 43.33
CA MET A 1 5.17 -31.02 42.90
C MET A 1 5.88 -30.08 41.94
N ALA A 2 5.56 -30.13 40.65
CA ALA A 2 6.15 -29.26 39.63
C ALA A 2 5.23 -28.05 39.43
N GLY A 3 5.74 -26.84 39.70
CA GLY A 3 5.07 -25.58 39.46
C GLY A 3 5.66 -24.91 38.22
N GLN A 4 4.79 -24.56 37.28
CA GLN A 4 5.08 -24.19 35.90
C GLN A 4 5.80 -22.84 35.77
N GLY A 5 6.80 -22.80 34.87
CA GLY A 5 7.34 -21.55 34.33
C GLY A 5 6.40 -21.00 33.26
N GLY A 6 5.86 -19.80 33.49
CA GLY A 6 5.10 -19.06 32.49
C GLY A 6 6.04 -18.55 31.39
N SER A 7 5.96 -19.17 30.22
CA SER A 7 6.65 -18.70 29.03
C SER A 7 5.92 -17.46 28.50
N SER A 8 6.48 -16.28 28.73
CA SER A 8 6.04 -15.04 28.09
C SER A 8 6.33 -15.12 26.59
N ALA A 9 5.35 -15.60 25.82
CA ALA A 9 5.40 -15.56 24.36
C ALA A 9 5.28 -14.09 23.93
N ALA A 10 6.37 -13.52 23.44
CA ALA A 10 6.33 -12.27 22.69
C ALA A 10 5.29 -12.38 21.57
N PRO A 11 4.52 -11.32 21.27
CA PRO A 11 3.56 -11.35 20.17
C PRO A 11 4.33 -11.63 18.88
N GLN A 12 4.12 -12.81 18.30
CA GLN A 12 4.76 -13.16 17.04
C GLN A 12 4.32 -12.16 15.98
N ARG A 13 5.29 -11.42 15.39
CA ARG A 13 5.11 -10.61 14.18
C ARG A 13 4.89 -11.53 12.96
N GLY A 14 3.86 -12.37 13.00
CA GLY A 14 3.78 -13.57 12.18
C GLY A 14 2.38 -13.87 11.65
N SER A 15 1.53 -12.86 11.50
CA SER A 15 0.28 -13.03 10.77
C SER A 15 0.34 -12.13 9.55
N GLY A 16 0.68 -12.69 8.38
CA GLY A 16 0.62 -12.01 7.08
C GLY A 16 -0.78 -11.53 6.66
N ARG A 17 -1.74 -11.52 7.61
CA ARG A 17 -3.13 -11.09 7.44
C ARG A 17 -3.29 -9.56 7.42
N GLY A 18 -2.25 -8.79 7.76
CA GLY A 18 -2.33 -7.33 7.79
C GLY A 18 -3.23 -6.79 8.91
N VAL A 19 -3.80 -5.60 8.71
CA VAL A 19 -4.78 -5.01 9.63
C VAL A 19 -6.11 -5.76 9.47
N VAL A 20 -6.62 -6.34 10.55
CA VAL A 20 -7.87 -7.12 10.54
C VAL A 20 -9.03 -6.18 10.85
N ILE A 21 -9.95 -6.04 9.89
CA ILE A 21 -11.22 -5.35 10.05
C ILE A 21 -12.29 -6.43 10.20
N SER A 22 -13.06 -6.36 11.30
CA SER A 22 -14.12 -7.33 11.57
C SER A 22 -15.39 -6.98 10.78
N ASP A 23 -16.23 -7.98 10.51
CA ASP A 23 -17.47 -7.79 9.72
C ASP A 23 -18.49 -6.90 10.46
N ASP A 24 -18.41 -6.82 11.79
CA ASP A 24 -19.22 -5.96 12.65
C ASP A 24 -18.65 -4.55 12.83
N TRP A 25 -17.57 -4.19 12.11
CA TRP A 25 -16.97 -2.85 12.20
C TRP A 25 -17.91 -1.77 11.63
N PRO A 26 -18.36 -0.80 12.43
CA PRO A 26 -19.35 0.20 11.99
C PRO A 26 -18.76 1.30 11.11
N GLY A 27 -17.44 1.36 10.94
CA GLY A 27 -16.77 2.48 10.28
C GLY A 27 -16.70 3.74 11.15
N TYR A 28 -16.12 4.79 10.59
CA TYR A 28 -16.10 6.12 11.21
C TYR A 28 -17.11 7.05 10.56
N SER A 29 -17.74 7.91 11.36
CA SER A 29 -18.63 8.97 10.86
C SER A 29 -17.89 9.93 9.93
N LEU A 30 -18.54 10.32 8.84
CA LEU A 30 -18.02 11.28 7.85
C LEU A 30 -17.78 12.67 8.47
N ASP A 31 -18.55 13.05 9.49
CA ASP A 31 -18.46 14.36 10.15
C ASP A 31 -17.13 14.58 10.89
N LEU A 32 -16.36 13.51 11.12
CA LEU A 32 -15.06 13.55 11.77
C LEU A 32 -13.91 13.84 10.80
N PHE A 33 -14.17 13.86 9.48
CA PHE A 33 -13.14 13.97 8.45
C PHE A 33 -13.48 15.03 7.41
N THR A 34 -12.44 15.50 6.73
CA THR A 34 -12.59 16.29 5.52
C THR A 34 -12.57 15.38 4.29
N TYR A 35 -13.50 15.59 3.38
CA TYR A 35 -13.58 14.88 2.10
C TYR A 35 -14.15 15.79 1.00
N PRO A 36 -13.94 15.48 -0.29
CA PRO A 36 -14.39 16.34 -1.37
C PRO A 36 -15.91 16.57 -1.34
N GLN A 37 -16.30 17.85 -1.41
CA GLN A 37 -17.69 18.28 -1.22
C GLN A 37 -18.66 17.70 -2.25
N HIS A 38 -18.18 17.36 -3.46
CA HIS A 38 -19.02 16.79 -4.51
C HIS A 38 -19.45 15.35 -4.25
N TYR A 39 -18.95 14.71 -3.18
CA TYR A 39 -19.41 13.39 -2.71
C TYR A 39 -20.37 13.47 -1.51
N TYR A 40 -20.83 14.68 -1.14
CA TYR A 40 -21.73 14.85 -0.01
C TYR A 40 -23.07 14.12 -0.25
N GLY A 41 -23.41 13.18 0.64
CA GLY A 41 -24.60 12.32 0.51
C GLY A 41 -24.40 11.04 -0.30
N ASP A 42 -23.23 10.86 -0.94
CA ASP A 42 -22.91 9.65 -1.72
C ASP A 42 -22.12 8.60 -0.93
N LEU A 43 -21.66 8.96 0.28
CA LEU A 43 -20.86 8.10 1.16
C LEU A 43 -21.64 7.80 2.44
N GLU A 44 -21.47 6.58 2.98
CA GLU A 44 -22.13 6.15 4.22
C GLU A 44 -21.25 6.36 5.45
N TYR A 45 -20.00 5.88 5.39
CA TYR A 45 -19.01 5.99 6.47
C TYR A 45 -17.59 5.86 5.89
N VAL A 46 -16.59 6.23 6.69
CA VAL A 46 -15.17 5.99 6.37
C VAL A 46 -14.77 4.62 6.91
N LEU A 47 -14.44 3.66 6.03
CA LEU A 47 -13.98 2.33 6.46
C LEU A 47 -12.57 2.39 7.04
N ILE A 48 -11.64 3.03 6.31
CA ILE A 48 -10.23 3.18 6.68
C ILE A 48 -9.79 4.63 6.42
N PRO A 49 -9.46 5.41 7.46
CA PRO A 49 -8.93 6.76 7.30
C PRO A 49 -7.58 6.77 6.57
N HIS A 50 -7.33 7.85 5.82
CA HIS A 50 -6.09 8.02 5.05
C HIS A 50 -4.82 7.85 5.90
N GLY A 51 -4.81 8.40 7.13
CA GLY A 51 -3.66 8.28 8.03
C GLY A 51 -3.29 6.82 8.35
N ILE A 52 -4.29 5.97 8.63
CA ILE A 52 -4.06 4.54 8.91
C ILE A 52 -3.48 3.82 7.68
N ILE A 53 -3.90 4.21 6.47
CA ILE A 53 -3.37 3.65 5.22
C ILE A 53 -1.88 4.02 5.06
N VAL A 54 -1.53 5.29 5.31
CA VAL A 54 -0.14 5.76 5.22
C VAL A 54 0.74 5.05 6.26
N ASP A 55 0.30 5.00 7.52
CA ASP A 55 1.03 4.33 8.61
C ASP A 55 1.29 2.86 8.27
N ARG A 56 0.26 2.16 7.76
CA ARG A 56 0.42 0.75 7.38
C ARG A 56 1.31 0.58 6.16
N THR A 57 1.25 1.49 5.20
CA THR A 57 2.12 1.49 4.01
C THR A 57 3.58 1.68 4.40
N GLU A 58 3.87 2.55 5.38
CA GLU A 58 5.23 2.70 5.93
C GLU A 58 5.73 1.40 6.58
N CYS A 59 4.89 0.72 7.36
CA CYS A 59 5.24 -0.59 7.92
C CYS A 59 5.52 -1.61 6.82
N LEU A 60 4.68 -1.68 5.79
CA LEU A 60 4.86 -2.60 4.65
C LEU A 60 6.16 -2.30 3.88
N ALA A 61 6.53 -1.03 3.72
CA ALA A 61 7.79 -0.65 3.09
C ALA A 61 9.00 -1.18 3.87
N LYS A 62 8.97 -1.11 5.21
CA LYS A 62 10.02 -1.66 6.08
C LYS A 62 10.10 -3.18 5.98
N ASP A 63 8.95 -3.85 6.00
CA ASP A 63 8.86 -5.32 5.86
C ASP A 63 9.45 -5.76 4.50
N ILE A 64 9.05 -5.11 3.39
CA ILE A 64 9.57 -5.40 2.04
C ILE A 64 11.08 -5.17 1.95
N MET A 65 11.59 -4.08 2.54
CA MET A 65 13.02 -3.78 2.54
C MET A 65 13.83 -4.79 3.34
N GLN A 66 13.26 -5.31 4.42
CA GLN A 66 13.88 -6.36 5.21
C GLN A 66 13.94 -7.68 4.44
N ASP A 67 12.88 -8.02 3.71
CA ASP A 67 12.77 -9.29 2.98
C ASP A 67 13.60 -9.32 1.70
N ILE A 68 13.65 -8.21 0.95
CA ILE A 68 14.36 -8.15 -0.34
C ILE A 68 15.88 -7.93 -0.16
N GLY A 69 16.31 -7.27 0.91
CA GLY A 69 17.72 -6.94 1.14
C GLY A 69 18.27 -5.98 0.08
N ASP A 70 19.51 -6.18 -0.37
CA ASP A 70 20.24 -5.29 -1.29
C ASP A 70 19.98 -5.56 -2.79
N ASN A 71 18.93 -6.32 -3.10
CA ASN A 71 18.61 -6.68 -4.48
C ASN A 71 17.90 -5.54 -5.21
N ASN A 72 18.15 -5.41 -6.52
CA ASN A 72 17.41 -4.48 -7.37
C ASN A 72 15.93 -4.89 -7.47
N ILE A 73 15.03 -3.92 -7.40
CA ILE A 73 13.58 -4.15 -7.36
C ILE A 73 12.92 -3.56 -8.60
N VAL A 74 11.98 -4.31 -9.18
CA VAL A 74 11.01 -3.81 -10.14
C VAL A 74 9.64 -3.81 -9.50
N VAL A 75 9.04 -2.63 -9.33
CA VAL A 75 7.69 -2.45 -8.80
C VAL A 75 6.70 -2.46 -9.96
N LEU A 76 5.81 -3.45 -10.00
CA LEU A 76 4.79 -3.57 -11.04
C LEU A 76 3.43 -3.06 -10.53
N CYS A 77 3.06 -1.84 -10.90
CA CYS A 77 1.81 -1.20 -10.49
C CYS A 77 0.63 -1.64 -11.36
N VAL A 78 -0.39 -2.22 -10.74
CA VAL A 78 -1.65 -2.57 -11.40
C VAL A 78 -2.60 -1.37 -11.45
N LEU A 79 -2.86 -0.88 -12.66
CA LEU A 79 -3.75 0.25 -12.92
C LEU A 79 -5.22 -0.18 -13.09
N LYS A 80 -6.19 0.69 -12.78
CA LYS A 80 -6.01 2.08 -12.31
C LYS A 80 -5.89 2.20 -10.80
N GLY A 81 -6.64 1.40 -10.04
CA GLY A 81 -6.82 1.59 -8.58
C GLY A 81 -5.54 1.51 -7.75
N GLY A 82 -4.51 0.79 -8.20
CA GLY A 82 -3.26 0.64 -7.44
C GLY A 82 -2.31 1.83 -7.47
N TYR A 83 -2.58 2.87 -8.29
CA TYR A 83 -1.60 3.95 -8.52
C TYR A 83 -1.23 4.71 -7.24
N LYS A 84 -2.22 5.02 -6.39
CA LYS A 84 -1.98 5.83 -5.18
C LYS A 84 -1.19 5.04 -4.14
N PHE A 85 -1.61 3.81 -3.83
CA PHE A 85 -0.87 2.90 -2.96
C PHE A 85 0.55 2.64 -3.48
N CYS A 86 0.71 2.39 -4.77
CA CYS A 86 2.04 2.17 -5.35
C CYS A 86 2.93 3.40 -5.23
N ALA A 87 2.40 4.61 -5.46
CA ALA A 87 3.15 5.84 -5.32
C ALA A 87 3.62 6.04 -3.87
N ASP A 88 2.71 5.90 -2.91
CA ASP A 88 3.01 6.07 -1.48
C ASP A 88 4.04 5.01 -1.02
N LEU A 89 3.87 3.75 -1.43
CA LEU A 89 4.80 2.67 -1.11
C LEU A 89 6.21 2.91 -1.67
N VAL A 90 6.30 3.30 -2.94
CA VAL A 90 7.58 3.63 -3.60
C VAL A 90 8.26 4.81 -2.92
N GLU A 91 7.51 5.81 -2.48
CA GLU A 91 8.05 6.96 -1.74
C GLU A 91 8.62 6.56 -0.38
N HIS A 92 7.92 5.72 0.38
CA HIS A 92 8.42 5.19 1.65
C HIS A 92 9.68 4.34 1.45
N ILE A 93 9.71 3.45 0.45
CA ILE A 93 10.90 2.64 0.16
C ILE A 93 12.09 3.54 -0.27
N LYS A 94 11.88 4.54 -1.13
CA LYS A 94 12.93 5.49 -1.52
C LYS A 94 13.47 6.25 -0.31
N THR A 95 12.60 6.64 0.61
CA THR A 95 12.99 7.32 1.84
C THR A 95 13.84 6.42 2.74
N LEU A 96 13.44 5.15 2.91
CA LEU A 96 14.23 4.17 3.66
C LEU A 96 15.60 3.91 3.01
N SER A 97 15.65 3.76 1.68
CA SER A 97 16.93 3.53 0.98
C SER A 97 17.89 4.71 1.13
N ARG A 98 17.41 5.96 1.00
CA ARG A 98 18.24 7.17 1.18
C ARG A 98 18.79 7.33 2.59
N ASN A 99 18.01 6.92 3.59
CA ASN A 99 18.40 7.02 5.00
C ASN A 99 19.24 5.82 5.47
N SER A 100 19.48 4.85 4.59
CA SER A 100 20.30 3.67 4.86
C SER A 100 21.59 3.73 4.04
N GLU A 101 22.63 3.03 4.49
CA GLU A 101 23.85 2.84 3.70
C GLU A 101 23.63 1.90 2.48
N ARG A 102 22.40 1.39 2.29
CA ARG A 102 22.02 0.43 1.25
C ARG A 102 21.36 1.15 0.08
N SER A 103 22.08 1.23 -1.03
CA SER A 103 21.55 1.79 -2.29
C SER A 103 20.84 0.70 -3.10
N ILE A 104 19.51 0.69 -3.08
CA ILE A 104 18.71 -0.25 -3.86
C ILE A 104 18.26 0.44 -5.16
N SER A 105 18.59 -0.14 -6.31
CA SER A 105 18.06 0.34 -7.59
C SER A 105 16.60 -0.08 -7.73
N MET A 106 15.72 0.90 -7.94
CA MET A 106 14.29 0.66 -8.11
C MET A 106 13.82 1.12 -9.49
N LYS A 107 13.12 0.24 -10.20
CA LYS A 107 12.34 0.57 -11.40
C LYS A 107 10.85 0.39 -11.12
N VAL A 108 10.01 1.17 -11.80
CA VAL A 108 8.56 1.08 -11.67
C VAL A 108 7.97 0.89 -13.06
N ASP A 109 7.17 -0.16 -13.22
CA ASP A 109 6.42 -0.48 -14.44
C ASP A 109 4.92 -0.52 -14.14
N PHE A 110 4.11 -0.32 -15.18
CA PHE A 110 2.65 -0.23 -15.05
C PHE A 110 1.94 -1.21 -15.95
N VAL A 111 0.91 -1.87 -15.42
CA VAL A 111 0.11 -2.86 -16.16
C VAL A 111 -1.37 -2.57 -16.02
N ARG A 112 -2.14 -2.80 -17.09
CA ARG A 112 -3.60 -2.72 -17.04
C ARG A 112 -4.17 -4.09 -17.34
N LEU A 113 -4.88 -4.64 -16.38
CA LEU A 113 -5.51 -5.95 -16.51
C LEU A 113 -6.89 -5.81 -17.16
N LYS A 114 -7.22 -6.75 -18.04
CA LYS A 114 -8.58 -6.91 -18.58
C LYS A 114 -8.97 -8.38 -18.44
N SER A 115 -10.05 -8.63 -17.71
CA SER A 115 -10.64 -9.96 -17.62
C SER A 115 -11.65 -10.12 -18.76
N TYR A 116 -11.49 -11.15 -19.57
CA TYR A 116 -12.45 -11.53 -20.61
C TYR A 116 -12.93 -12.95 -20.31
N HIS A 117 -14.18 -13.08 -19.85
CA HIS A 117 -14.93 -14.35 -19.69
C HIS A 117 -14.05 -15.58 -19.36
N GLY A 118 -13.49 -15.59 -18.13
CA GLY A 118 -12.74 -16.72 -17.61
C GLY A 118 -11.26 -16.80 -18.01
N THR A 119 -10.76 -15.94 -18.90
CA THR A 119 -9.34 -15.86 -19.25
C THR A 119 -8.79 -14.48 -18.86
N LEU A 120 -7.80 -14.45 -17.97
CA LEU A 120 -7.08 -13.22 -17.63
C LEU A 120 -6.08 -12.89 -18.74
N GLN A 121 -6.33 -11.84 -19.52
CA GLN A 121 -5.35 -11.33 -20.47
C GLN A 121 -4.57 -10.17 -19.83
N LEU A 122 -3.26 -10.37 -19.64
CA LEU A 122 -2.35 -9.34 -19.18
C LEU A 122 -1.96 -8.45 -20.37
N SER A 123 -2.60 -7.29 -20.52
CA SER A 123 -2.09 -6.25 -21.42
C SER A 123 -0.98 -5.47 -20.71
N LEU A 124 0.27 -5.89 -20.92
CA LEU A 124 1.45 -5.08 -20.61
C LEU A 124 1.48 -3.89 -21.57
N HIS A 125 0.86 -2.78 -21.18
CA HIS A 125 1.12 -1.52 -21.86
C HIS A 125 2.50 -1.03 -21.42
N PHE A 126 3.55 -1.44 -22.14
CA PHE A 126 4.84 -0.79 -22.08
C PHE A 126 4.69 0.64 -22.60
N HIS A 127 4.36 1.58 -21.72
CA HIS A 127 4.59 2.98 -21.99
C HIS A 127 6.12 3.19 -21.87
N GLN A 128 6.85 2.96 -22.97
CA GLN A 128 7.99 3.83 -23.26
C GLN A 128 7.41 5.24 -23.32
N LEU A 129 7.49 6.01 -22.23
CA LEU A 129 7.36 7.47 -22.20
C LEU A 129 7.51 7.97 -20.74
N TYR A 130 8.76 8.14 -20.29
CA TYR A 130 9.12 9.42 -19.67
C TYR A 130 9.65 10.29 -20.81
N PRO A 131 9.44 11.63 -20.90
CA PRO A 131 9.24 12.60 -19.80
C PRO A 131 8.24 13.76 -20.11
N SER A 132 7.33 14.15 -19.20
CA SER A 132 6.81 15.57 -19.06
C SER A 132 5.51 15.81 -18.26
N LEU A 133 4.73 14.80 -17.84
CA LEU A 133 3.43 15.06 -17.19
C LEU A 133 3.36 14.65 -15.70
N CYS A 134 4.34 15.08 -14.90
CA CYS A 134 4.16 15.23 -13.46
C CYS A 134 3.49 16.58 -13.12
N SER A 135 2.60 17.04 -14.00
CA SER A 135 1.73 18.19 -13.78
C SER A 135 0.31 17.67 -13.95
N THR A 136 -0.52 17.91 -12.94
CA THR A 136 -1.98 17.67 -12.94
C THR A 136 -2.42 16.25 -12.62
N VAL A 137 -2.22 15.82 -11.37
CA VAL A 137 -3.35 15.40 -10.52
C VAL A 137 -3.03 15.83 -9.08
N GLN A 138 -3.06 17.14 -8.83
CA GLN A 138 -3.48 17.62 -7.51
C GLN A 138 -4.96 17.22 -7.41
N ILE A 139 -5.25 16.19 -6.62
CA ILE A 139 -6.61 15.94 -6.18
C ILE A 139 -6.93 17.09 -5.24
N GLN A 140 -7.88 17.92 -5.67
CA GLN A 140 -8.60 18.85 -4.81
C GLN A 140 -9.54 18.08 -3.88
#